data_AF-A0A1M3QU74-F1
#
_entry.id   AF-A0A1M3QU74-F1
#
_cell.length_a   1.000
_cell.length_b   1.000
_cell.length_c   1.000
_cell.angle_alpha   90.00
_cell.angle_beta   90.00
_cell.angle_gamma   90.00
#
_symmetry.space_group_name_H-M   'P 1'
#
loop_
_entity.id
_entity.type
_entity.pdbx_description
1 polymer ?
#
loop_
_entity_poly.entity_id
_entity_poly.type
_entity_poly.pdbx_seq_one_letter_code
_entity_poly.pdbx_strand_id
1 'polypeptide(L)'
;MSLIQNIERWGEAHHPKWLDLVRAVLGFFLFLKGVDFINNMEVLTAMMAKSDFLGSLSLGLLAHYVVLSHLVGGAMIAAGLLTRLACLIQIPILVGAILFVNASAGILAPYSALWISVIVLALLVYFVIIGSGPLSVDEWMRGQPLK
;
A
#
# COMPACT_ATOMS: atom_id res chain seq x y z
N MET A 1 -24.86 4.24 17.04
CA MET A 1 -23.81 4.77 16.14
C MET A 1 -22.48 4.25 16.64
N SER A 2 -21.71 3.54 15.81
CA SER A 2 -20.39 3.05 16.20
C SER A 2 -19.31 4.08 15.87
N LEU A 3 -18.18 4.04 16.58
CA LEU A 3 -17.01 4.91 16.30
C LEU A 3 -16.57 4.82 14.83
N ILE A 4 -16.71 3.65 14.22
CA ILE A 4 -16.36 3.38 12.82
C ILE A 4 -17.23 4.20 11.86
N GLN A 5 -18.55 4.27 12.10
CA GLN A 5 -19.48 5.02 11.26
C GLN A 5 -19.22 6.54 11.31
N ASN A 6 -18.74 7.06 12.44
CA ASN A 6 -18.42 8.48 12.58
C ASN A 6 -17.12 8.84 11.83
N ILE A 7 -16.11 7.97 11.87
CA ILE A 7 -14.85 8.16 11.13
C ILE A 7 -15.09 8.12 9.62
N GLU A 8 -15.93 7.18 9.14
CA GLU A 8 -16.30 7.12 7.73
C GLU A 8 -17.01 8.40 7.27
N ARG A 9 -18.01 8.87 8.02
CA ARG A 9 -18.77 10.09 7.66
C ARG A 9 -17.89 11.33 7.64
N TRP A 10 -16.94 11.45 8.58
CA TRP A 10 -16.04 12.59 8.62
C TRP A 10 -15.04 12.58 7.44
N GLY A 11 -14.51 11.40 7.11
CA GLY A 11 -13.63 11.21 5.96
C GLY A 11 -14.30 11.60 4.64
N GLU A 12 -15.51 11.11 4.38
CA GLU A 12 -16.26 11.43 3.16
C GLU A 12 -16.63 12.93 3.06
N ALA A 13 -16.99 13.57 4.18
CA ALA A 13 -17.36 14.98 4.19
C ALA A 13 -16.19 15.93 3.88
N HIS A 14 -14.95 15.51 4.14
CA HIS A 14 -13.74 16.31 3.93
C HIS A 14 -12.80 15.71 2.87
N HIS A 15 -13.28 14.85 1.98
CA HIS A 15 -12.48 14.24 0.91
C HIS A 15 -12.53 15.08 -0.39
N PRO A 16 -11.60 16.02 -0.62
CA PRO A 16 -11.55 16.74 -1.88
C PRO A 16 -11.17 15.81 -3.05
N LYS A 17 -11.76 16.06 -4.22
CA LYS A 17 -11.56 15.25 -5.44
C LYS A 17 -10.10 15.11 -5.88
N TRP A 18 -9.22 16.08 -5.55
CA TRP A 18 -7.80 15.99 -5.91
C TRP A 18 -7.07 14.86 -5.16
N LEU A 19 -7.57 14.44 -3.99
CA LEU A 19 -7.02 13.29 -3.27
C LEU A 19 -7.32 11.97 -3.97
N ASP A 20 -8.39 11.90 -4.78
CA ASP A 20 -8.67 10.70 -5.59
C ASP A 20 -7.57 10.52 -6.65
N LEU A 21 -7.02 11.61 -7.18
CA LEU A 21 -5.86 11.55 -8.08
C LEU A 21 -4.61 11.09 -7.32
N VAL A 22 -4.37 11.59 -6.11
CA VAL A 22 -3.24 11.13 -5.27
C VAL A 22 -3.38 9.64 -4.96
N ARG A 23 -4.58 9.18 -4.62
CA ARG A 23 -4.91 7.76 -4.40
C ARG A 23 -4.59 6.94 -5.65
N ALA A 24 -5.07 7.39 -6.82
CA ALA A 24 -4.83 6.71 -8.09
C ALA A 24 -3.34 6.59 -8.41
N VAL A 25 -2.58 7.68 -8.23
CA VAL A 25 -1.12 7.70 -8.44
C VAL A 25 -0.41 6.78 -7.44
N LEU A 26 -0.79 6.81 -6.15
CA LEU A 26 -0.25 5.93 -5.12
C LEU A 26 -0.48 4.45 -5.47
N GLY A 27 -1.72 4.09 -5.80
CA GLY A 27 -2.06 2.72 -6.17
C GLY A 27 -1.32 2.26 -7.42
N PHE A 28 -1.22 3.13 -8.43
CA PHE A 28 -0.46 2.85 -9.65
C PHE A 28 1.03 2.68 -9.38
N PHE A 29 1.62 3.52 -8.53
CA PHE A 29 3.01 3.38 -8.11
C PHE A 29 3.27 2.03 -7.44
N LEU A 30 2.38 1.60 -6.53
CA LEU A 30 2.48 0.32 -5.84
C LEU A 30 2.33 -0.86 -6.80
N PHE A 31 1.41 -0.75 -7.77
CA PHE A 31 1.26 -1.73 -8.84
C PHE A 31 2.55 -1.87 -9.65
N LEU A 32 3.16 -0.76 -10.08
CA LEU A 32 4.44 -0.78 -10.81
C LEU A 32 5.56 -1.42 -9.97
N LYS A 33 5.58 -1.20 -8.64
CA LYS A 33 6.52 -1.89 -7.76
C LYS A 33 6.31 -3.40 -7.74
N GLY A 34 5.06 -3.86 -7.78
CA GLY A 34 4.75 -5.29 -7.96
C GLY A 34 5.31 -5.84 -9.27
N VAL A 35 5.18 -5.10 -10.38
CA VAL A 35 5.75 -5.48 -11.69
C VAL A 35 7.28 -5.50 -11.65
N ASP A 36 7.91 -4.49 -11.04
CA ASP A 36 9.36 -4.43 -10.84
C ASP A 36 9.88 -5.68 -10.11
N PHE A 37 9.17 -6.12 -9.06
CA PHE A 37 9.53 -7.30 -8.29
C PHE A 37 9.34 -8.62 -9.05
N ILE A 38 8.34 -8.73 -9.93
CA ILE A 38 8.23 -9.90 -10.83
C ILE A 38 9.46 -9.98 -11.73
N ASN A 39 9.84 -8.85 -12.32
CA ASN A 39 10.97 -8.79 -13.24
C ASN A 39 12.32 -9.01 -12.54
N ASN A 40 12.38 -8.80 -11.22
CA ASN A 40 13.62 -8.83 -10.43
C ASN A 40 13.44 -9.64 -9.12
N MET A 41 12.83 -10.82 -9.22
CA MET A 41 12.50 -11.65 -8.05
C MET A 41 13.74 -12.02 -7.22
N GLU A 42 14.89 -12.26 -7.87
CA GLU A 42 16.16 -12.55 -7.20
C GLU A 42 16.62 -11.39 -6.31
N VAL A 43 16.40 -10.15 -6.74
CA VAL A 43 16.73 -8.96 -5.96
C VAL A 43 15.84 -8.87 -4.72
N LEU A 44 14.55 -9.17 -4.87
CA LEU A 44 13.59 -9.15 -3.76
C LEU A 44 13.96 -10.21 -2.70
N THR A 45 14.21 -11.45 -3.11
CA THR A 45 14.55 -12.54 -2.18
C THR A 45 15.92 -12.32 -1.53
N ALA A 46 16.90 -11.78 -2.27
CA ALA A 46 18.20 -11.39 -1.70
C ALA A 46 18.08 -10.26 -0.66
N MET A 47 17.19 -9.28 -0.87
CA MET A 47 16.90 -8.24 0.12
C MET A 47 16.26 -8.80 1.39
N MET A 48 15.32 -9.75 1.25
CA MET A 48 14.69 -10.42 2.39
C MET A 48 15.70 -11.27 3.17
N ALA A 49 16.62 -11.96 2.48
CA ALA A 49 17.64 -12.79 3.10
C ALA A 49 18.66 -12.02 3.95
N LYS A 50 18.77 -10.69 3.79
CA LYS A 50 19.59 -9.83 4.67
C LYS A 50 19.03 -9.67 6.08
N SER A 51 17.76 -10.02 6.30
CA SER A 51 17.13 -9.97 7.60
C SER A 51 17.04 -11.38 8.17
N ASP A 52 17.62 -11.62 9.34
CA ASP A 52 17.53 -12.92 10.02
C ASP A 52 16.07 -13.34 10.26
N PHE A 53 15.20 -12.37 10.58
CA PHE A 53 13.77 -12.61 10.76
C PHE A 53 13.09 -13.03 9.46
N LEU A 54 13.23 -12.25 8.38
CA LEU A 54 12.57 -12.56 7.10
C LEU A 54 13.18 -13.79 6.41
N GLY A 55 14.49 -14.01 6.58
CA GLY A 55 15.22 -15.19 6.09
C GLY A 55 14.84 -16.49 6.80
N SER A 56 14.35 -16.42 8.05
CA SER A 56 13.83 -17.58 8.77
C SER A 56 12.45 -18.07 8.26
N LEU A 57 11.73 -17.22 7.53
CA LEU A 57 10.47 -17.59 6.87
C LEU A 57 10.76 -18.22 5.49
N SER A 58 9.73 -18.85 4.91
CA SER A 58 9.80 -19.29 3.51
C SER A 58 9.93 -18.08 2.57
N LEU A 59 11.17 -17.74 2.21
CA LEU A 59 11.52 -16.62 1.32
C LEU A 59 10.72 -16.64 0.02
N GLY A 60 10.53 -17.83 -0.56
CA GLY A 60 9.74 -18.00 -1.78
C GLY A 60 8.27 -17.63 -1.59
N LEU A 61 7.63 -18.11 -0.52
CA LEU A 61 6.23 -17.80 -0.25
C LEU A 61 6.04 -16.31 0.08
N LEU A 62 6.92 -15.75 0.89
CA LEU A 62 6.87 -14.35 1.29
C LEU A 62 7.07 -13.40 0.11
N ALA A 63 8.00 -13.71 -0.81
CA ALA A 63 8.22 -12.93 -2.02
C ALA A 63 6.98 -12.89 -2.92
N HIS A 64 6.34 -14.04 -3.16
CA HIS A 64 5.10 -14.08 -3.93
C HIS A 64 3.95 -13.35 -3.24
N TYR A 65 3.83 -13.47 -1.91
CA TYR A 65 2.86 -12.70 -1.13
C TYR A 65 3.07 -11.18 -1.31
N VAL A 66 4.31 -10.70 -1.22
CA VAL A 66 4.64 -9.28 -1.40
C VAL A 66 4.30 -8.80 -2.80
N VAL A 67 4.65 -9.57 -3.83
CA VAL A 67 4.36 -9.25 -5.23
C VAL A 67 2.85 -9.17 -5.49
N LEU A 68 2.10 -10.20 -5.10
CA LEU A 68 0.66 -10.24 -5.29
C LEU A 68 -0.06 -9.13 -4.53
N SER A 69 0.40 -8.83 -3.31
CA SER A 69 -0.13 -7.74 -2.50
C SER A 69 0.07 -6.38 -3.15
N HIS A 70 1.23 -6.10 -3.76
CA HIS A 70 1.48 -4.84 -4.47
C HIS A 70 0.71 -4.74 -5.78
N LEU A 71 0.61 -5.83 -6.54
CA LEU A 71 -0.17 -5.84 -7.79
C LEU A 71 -1.66 -5.67 -7.54
N VAL A 72 -2.25 -6.61 -6.79
CA VAL A 72 -3.69 -6.62 -6.55
C VAL A 72 -4.08 -5.45 -5.66
N GLY A 73 -3.37 -5.25 -4.55
CA GLY A 73 -3.61 -4.14 -3.64
C GLY A 73 -3.36 -2.77 -4.28
N GLY A 74 -2.31 -2.63 -5.10
CA GLY A 74 -2.04 -1.41 -5.86
C GLY A 74 -3.15 -1.09 -6.85
N ALA A 75 -3.60 -2.08 -7.64
CA ALA A 75 -4.72 -1.92 -8.57
C ALA A 75 -6.03 -1.56 -7.84
N MET A 76 -6.31 -2.22 -6.72
CA MET A 76 -7.46 -1.94 -5.87
C MET A 76 -7.43 -0.52 -5.31
N ILE A 77 -6.29 -0.07 -4.77
CA ILE A 77 -6.12 1.32 -4.33
C ILE A 77 -6.29 2.27 -5.50
N ALA A 78 -5.74 1.97 -6.68
CA ALA A 78 -5.84 2.85 -7.84
C ALA A 78 -7.29 3.02 -8.32
N ALA A 79 -8.05 1.92 -8.36
CA ALA A 79 -9.47 1.94 -8.70
C ALA A 79 -10.36 2.51 -7.58
N GLY A 80 -9.89 2.47 -6.33
CA GLY A 80 -10.67 2.88 -5.18
C GLY A 80 -11.66 1.80 -4.75
N LEU A 81 -11.23 0.54 -4.86
CA LEU A 81 -11.99 -0.65 -4.48
C LEU A 81 -11.40 -1.22 -3.18
N LEU A 82 -12.21 -1.33 -2.13
CA LEU A 82 -11.78 -1.79 -0.80
C LEU A 82 -10.49 -1.09 -0.32
N THR A 83 -10.40 0.22 -0.54
CA THR A 83 -9.16 1.01 -0.37
C THR A 83 -8.54 0.84 1.02
N ARG A 84 -9.36 0.84 2.08
CA ARG A 84 -8.90 0.66 3.46
C ARG A 84 -8.21 -0.69 3.66
N LEU A 85 -8.81 -1.77 3.16
CA LEU A 85 -8.26 -3.12 3.27
C LEU A 85 -6.97 -3.26 2.46
N ALA A 86 -6.96 -2.74 1.22
CA ALA A 86 -5.80 -2.78 0.36
C ALA A 86 -4.61 -1.98 0.96
N CYS A 87 -4.87 -0.85 1.62
CA CYS A 87 -3.84 -0.11 2.36
C CYS A 87 -3.33 -0.88 3.58
N LEU A 88 -4.23 -1.50 4.36
CA LEU A 88 -3.86 -2.29 5.55
C LEU A 88 -2.94 -3.47 5.21
N ILE A 89 -3.15 -4.11 4.06
CA ILE A 89 -2.27 -5.20 3.57
C ILE A 89 -0.87 -4.66 3.23
N GLN A 90 -0.78 -3.45 2.66
CA GLN A 90 0.49 -2.89 2.21
C GLN A 90 1.33 -2.27 3.33
N ILE A 91 0.71 -1.78 4.40
CA ILE A 91 1.41 -1.16 5.53
C ILE A 91 2.47 -2.10 6.15
N PRO A 92 2.16 -3.35 6.56
CA PRO A 92 3.16 -4.26 7.11
C PRO A 92 4.32 -4.54 6.17
N ILE A 93 4.06 -4.62 4.87
CA ILE A 93 5.07 -4.89 3.86
C ILE A 93 6.05 -3.71 3.77
N LEU A 94 5.51 -2.48 3.73
CA LEU A 94 6.32 -1.26 3.65
C LEU A 94 7.08 -1.00 4.96
N VAL A 95 6.47 -1.27 6.11
CA VAL A 95 7.14 -1.23 7.42
C VAL A 95 8.29 -2.23 7.47
N GLY A 96 8.07 -3.46 6.98
CA GLY A 96 9.12 -4.48 6.88
C GLY A 96 10.29 -4.02 6.01
N ALA A 97 10.01 -3.40 4.86
CA ALA A 97 11.04 -2.83 3.99
C ALA A 97 11.84 -1.70 4.68
N ILE A 98 11.16 -0.79 5.40
CA ILE A 98 11.83 0.31 6.10
C ILE A 98 12.69 -0.20 7.26
N LEU A 99 12.17 -1.12 8.09
CA LEU A 99 12.86 -1.58 9.30
C LEU A 99 13.97 -2.59 9.01
N PHE A 100 13.75 -3.55 8.11
CA PHE A 100 14.67 -4.68 7.94
C PHE A 100 15.59 -4.53 6.73
N VAL A 101 15.15 -3.87 5.66
CA VAL A 101 15.96 -3.72 4.44
C VAL A 101 16.81 -2.46 4.50
N ASN A 102 16.23 -1.31 4.87
CA ASN A 102 17.00 -0.05 4.95
C ASN A 102 17.94 0.03 6.16
N ALA A 103 17.62 -0.62 7.30
CA ALA A 103 18.53 -0.63 8.46
C ALA A 103 19.87 -1.31 8.15
N SER A 104 19.89 -2.30 7.25
CA SER A 104 21.12 -2.99 6.82
C SER A 104 21.98 -2.19 5.84
N ALA A 105 21.43 -1.17 5.19
CA ALA A 105 22.14 -0.31 4.24
C ALA A 105 22.85 0.89 4.91
N GLY A 106 22.64 1.11 6.20
CA GLY A 106 23.09 2.29 6.93
C GLY A 106 22.18 3.50 6.68
N ILE A 107 21.97 4.29 7.73
CA ILE A 107 21.03 5.44 7.78
C ILE A 107 21.30 6.51 6.69
N LEU A 108 22.48 6.47 6.05
CA LEU A 108 22.96 7.47 5.08
C LEU A 108 23.17 6.93 3.65
N ALA A 109 22.75 5.69 3.34
CA ALA A 109 22.63 5.20 1.95
C ALA A 109 21.59 6.04 1.19
N PRO A 110 21.67 6.19 -0.16
CA PRO A 110 21.06 7.32 -0.88
C PRO A 110 19.61 7.54 -0.46
N TYR A 111 19.42 8.67 0.24
CA TYR A 111 18.20 9.03 0.96
C TYR A 111 16.92 8.96 0.11
N SER A 112 17.04 8.96 -1.23
CA SER A 112 15.91 8.92 -2.15
C SER A 112 14.97 7.73 -1.91
N ALA A 113 15.51 6.53 -1.62
CA ALA A 113 14.68 5.35 -1.45
C ALA A 113 13.90 5.37 -0.12
N LEU A 114 14.53 5.79 0.97
CA LEU A 114 13.90 5.83 2.29
C LEU A 114 12.78 6.87 2.37
N TRP A 115 13.02 8.08 1.84
CA TRP A 115 12.00 9.14 1.83
C TRP A 115 10.77 8.75 1.04
N ILE A 116 10.93 8.11 -0.12
CA ILE A 116 9.80 7.61 -0.92
C ILE A 116 9.01 6.57 -0.12
N SER A 117 9.66 5.59 0.51
CA SER A 117 8.96 4.59 1.34
C SER A 117 8.20 5.21 2.51
N VAL A 118 8.77 6.22 3.18
CA VAL A 118 8.11 6.92 4.30
C VAL A 118 6.89 7.71 3.80
N ILE A 119 7.00 8.41 2.68
CA ILE A 119 5.88 9.15 2.08
C ILE A 119 4.76 8.20 1.68
N VAL A 120 5.10 7.09 1.00
CA VAL A 120 4.12 6.07 0.61
C VAL A 120 3.46 5.46 1.85
N LEU A 121 4.22 5.17 2.92
CA LEU A 121 3.66 4.69 4.18
C LEU A 121 2.68 5.71 4.79
N ALA A 122 3.06 6.98 4.83
CA ALA A 122 2.21 8.05 5.35
C ALA A 122 0.91 8.18 4.54
N LEU A 123 1.00 8.08 3.20
CA LEU A 123 -0.17 8.09 2.32
C LEU A 123 -1.06 6.85 2.53
N LEU A 124 -0.48 5.66 2.72
CA LEU A 124 -1.26 4.46 3.03
C LEU A 124 -2.03 4.63 4.35
N VAL A 125 -1.38 5.12 5.40
CA VAL A 125 -2.02 5.40 6.70
C VAL A 125 -3.13 6.45 6.53
N TYR A 126 -2.87 7.50 5.75
CA TYR A 126 -3.87 8.52 5.44
C TYR A 126 -5.12 7.93 4.79
N PHE A 127 -4.98 7.10 3.76
CA PHE A 127 -6.10 6.46 3.08
C PHE A 127 -6.78 5.34 3.89
N VAL A 128 -6.13 4.76 4.90
CA VAL A 128 -6.80 3.91 5.90
C VAL A 128 -7.81 4.72 6.71
N ILE A 129 -7.46 5.94 7.12
CA ILE A 129 -8.29 6.81 7.95
C ILE A 129 -9.46 7.38 7.14
N ILE A 130 -9.12 8.00 6.00
CA ILE A 130 -10.05 8.79 5.20
C ILE A 130 -10.96 7.91 4.32
N GLY A 131 -10.42 6.87 3.68
CA GLY A 131 -11.19 5.98 2.81
C GLY A 131 -10.91 6.16 1.32
N SER A 132 -11.86 5.75 0.48
CA SER A 132 -11.72 5.64 -0.97
C SER A 132 -12.04 6.94 -1.72
N GLY A 133 -12.89 7.79 -1.17
CA GLY A 133 -13.27 9.08 -1.74
C GLY A 133 -14.37 9.01 -2.81
N PRO A 134 -14.85 10.16 -3.31
CA PRO A 134 -16.03 10.25 -4.16
C PRO A 134 -15.81 9.74 -5.59
N LEU A 135 -14.59 9.80 -6.13
CA LEU A 135 -14.26 9.24 -7.45
C LEU A 135 -13.69 7.82 -7.34
N SER A 136 -14.32 6.99 -6.50
CA SER A 136 -13.92 5.60 -6.27
C SER A 136 -14.95 4.60 -6.81
N VAL A 137 -14.50 3.40 -7.18
CA VAL A 137 -15.40 2.31 -7.56
C VAL A 137 -16.31 1.92 -6.38
N ASP A 138 -15.80 1.95 -5.14
CA ASP A 138 -16.61 1.72 -3.93
C ASP A 138 -17.82 2.66 -3.85
N GLU A 139 -17.61 3.96 -4.09
CA GLU A 139 -18.70 4.96 -4.05
C GLU A 139 -19.67 4.79 -5.23
N TRP A 140 -19.15 4.46 -6.43
CA TRP A 140 -19.98 4.15 -7.59
C TRP A 140 -20.89 2.93 -7.38
N MET A 141 -20.41 1.89 -6.69
CA MET A 141 -21.22 0.72 -6.33
C MET A 141 -22.26 1.05 -5.27
N ARG A 142 -21.96 1.93 -4.32
CA ARG A 142 -22.89 2.37 -3.26
C ARG A 142 -24.10 3.12 -3.84
N GLY A 143 -23.91 3.84 -4.94
CA GLY A 143 -24.98 4.56 -5.65
C GLY A 143 -25.92 3.68 -6.48
N GLN A 144 -25.63 2.39 -6.65
CA GLN A 144 -26.47 1.48 -7.44
C GLN A 144 -27.36 0.63 -6.53
N PRO A 145 -28.69 0.59 -6.74
CA PRO A 145 -29.55 -0.35 -6.06
C PRO A 145 -29.16 -1.78 -6.50
N LEU A 146 -28.87 -2.65 -5.53
CA LEU A 146 -28.71 -4.08 -5.77
C LEU A 146 -30.02 -4.58 -6.40
N LYS A 147 -29.95 -4.99 -7.67
CA LYS A 147 -31.08 -5.61 -8.39
C LYS A 147 -31.31 -7.03 -7.91
#